data_AF-A0ABD3NFH0-F1
#
_entry.id   AF-A0ABD3NFH0-F1
#
_cell.length_a   1.000
_cell.length_b   1.000
_cell.length_c   1.000
_cell.angle_alpha   90.00
_cell.angle_beta   90.00
_cell.angle_gamma   90.00
#
_symmetry.space_group_name_H-M   'P 1'
#
loop_
_entity.id
_entity.type
_entity.pdbx_description
1 polymer ?
#
loop_
_entity_poly.entity_id
_entity_poly.type
_entity_poly.pdbx_seq_one_letter_code
_entity_poly.pdbx_strand_id
1 'polypeptide(L)'
;MKMDGRKSHAGDPPSSWSHQSSTSPSSLPSSSTTSHSPSPPPRIVSPRSLHWGCLLPSSLVAMGSTIEAVRMQRYRSAQIGGSYPSSGRWAVHPHPFAGTKAEFVLILAVSSLSIVSVIESTNPATGLYYSTWTTFTCCLGLLTSYARTERGIDLHGELNSRGRRLRSWAGLAVASVVVMGSAASCYDAACSHREERQAGAAYCRRAAFGVAAGCAGGATGLAIVSMRLACDVGSGDQGRNAFVVECISGLGLLVLYCFAVAYLTSEEGPGAPLGNLYYSTWMTFGLALSAAASCLEEIRAARGVMKSRDDPLRRRGGANAFDGASDADVSTIRSSLDDVYAPILEHDTRPWDNGSMSSSSTKIGSIGSGSVGEVQVGI
;
A
#
# COMPACT_ATOMS: atom_id res chain seq x y z
N MET A 1 -0.66 -60.31 -5.48
CA MET A 1 -1.77 -60.17 -6.45
C MET A 1 -3.04 -60.68 -5.79
N LYS A 2 -3.88 -59.76 -5.30
CA LYS A 2 -5.20 -60.08 -4.73
C LYS A 2 -6.10 -58.90 -5.09
N MET A 3 -7.00 -59.12 -6.04
CA MET A 3 -7.99 -58.13 -6.48
C MET A 3 -9.24 -58.32 -5.63
N ASP A 4 -9.67 -57.28 -4.94
CA ASP A 4 -10.98 -57.21 -4.31
C ASP A 4 -11.88 -56.25 -5.10
N GLY A 5 -12.96 -56.81 -5.62
CA GLY A 5 -13.99 -56.12 -6.38
C GLY A 5 -14.94 -55.35 -5.48
N ARG A 6 -15.20 -54.08 -5.84
CA ARG A 6 -16.18 -53.23 -5.17
C ARG A 6 -17.42 -53.12 -6.06
N LYS A 7 -18.54 -53.63 -5.55
CA LYS A 7 -19.88 -53.55 -6.14
C LYS A 7 -20.39 -52.10 -6.11
N SER A 8 -20.90 -51.67 -7.26
CA SER A 8 -21.61 -50.42 -7.49
C SER A 8 -23.07 -50.57 -7.04
N HIS A 9 -23.54 -49.69 -6.15
CA HIS A 9 -24.97 -49.50 -5.91
C HIS A 9 -25.42 -48.23 -6.63
N ALA A 10 -26.22 -48.42 -7.68
CA ALA A 10 -27.02 -47.38 -8.30
C ALA A 10 -28.22 -47.09 -7.36
N GLY A 11 -28.40 -45.81 -7.02
CA GLY A 11 -29.58 -45.31 -6.31
C GLY A 11 -30.26 -44.28 -7.20
N ASP A 12 -31.52 -44.56 -7.52
CA ASP A 12 -32.40 -43.77 -8.37
C ASP A 12 -32.77 -42.39 -7.79
N PRO A 13 -33.15 -41.42 -8.65
CA PRO A 13 -33.53 -40.07 -8.24
C PRO A 13 -35.03 -39.94 -7.89
N PRO A 14 -35.43 -39.15 -6.88
CA PRO A 14 -36.82 -38.82 -6.66
C PRO A 14 -37.25 -37.55 -7.42
N SER A 15 -38.09 -37.79 -8.44
CA SER A 15 -39.34 -37.10 -8.79
C SER A 15 -39.62 -35.66 -8.28
N SER A 16 -39.67 -34.74 -9.25
CA SER A 16 -40.77 -33.81 -9.55
C SER A 16 -41.71 -33.34 -8.42
N TRP A 17 -41.65 -32.04 -8.09
CA TRP A 17 -42.80 -31.27 -7.62
C TRP A 17 -42.93 -29.98 -8.44
N SER A 18 -43.91 -29.98 -9.34
CA SER A 18 -44.40 -28.82 -10.07
C SER A 18 -45.54 -28.18 -9.29
N HIS A 19 -45.36 -26.96 -8.80
CA HIS A 19 -46.48 -26.09 -8.41
C HIS A 19 -46.58 -24.92 -9.39
N GLN A 20 -47.58 -25.02 -10.25
CA GLN A 20 -48.18 -23.90 -10.96
C GLN A 20 -48.93 -23.03 -9.96
N SER A 21 -48.65 -21.73 -9.95
CA SER A 21 -49.58 -20.72 -9.43
C SER A 21 -49.63 -19.58 -10.44
N SER A 22 -50.72 -19.60 -11.20
CA SER A 22 -51.22 -18.59 -12.10
C SER A 22 -51.73 -17.37 -11.33
N THR A 23 -51.19 -16.18 -11.63
CA THR A 23 -51.83 -14.90 -11.32
C THR A 23 -51.66 -13.93 -12.49
N SER A 24 -52.79 -13.76 -13.19
CA SER A 24 -53.37 -12.58 -13.85
C SER A 24 -52.46 -11.51 -14.50
N PRO A 25 -52.74 -11.13 -15.77
CA PRO A 25 -52.11 -9.99 -16.43
C PRO A 25 -52.79 -8.67 -16.03
N SER A 26 -52.03 -7.77 -15.40
CA SER A 26 -52.43 -6.39 -15.20
C SER A 26 -52.00 -5.52 -16.39
N SER A 27 -52.96 -4.74 -16.85
CA SER A 27 -52.95 -3.80 -17.97
C SER A 27 -51.74 -2.85 -17.98
N LEU A 28 -51.09 -2.77 -19.15
CA LEU A 28 -50.09 -1.78 -19.54
C LEU A 28 -50.71 -0.37 -19.65
N PRO A 29 -50.17 0.66 -18.99
CA PRO A 29 -50.39 2.04 -19.38
C PRO A 29 -49.46 2.39 -20.56
N SER A 30 -50.05 2.95 -21.61
CA SER A 30 -49.35 3.53 -22.77
C SER A 30 -48.47 4.71 -22.34
N SER A 31 -47.19 4.44 -22.11
CA SER A 31 -46.16 5.46 -21.88
C SER A 31 -45.77 6.11 -23.20
N SER A 32 -46.05 7.40 -23.30
CA SER A 32 -45.59 8.32 -24.32
C SER A 32 -44.06 8.27 -24.46
N THR A 33 -43.60 7.92 -25.66
CA THR A 33 -42.21 8.03 -26.09
C THR A 33 -41.83 9.51 -26.26
N THR A 34 -41.34 10.14 -25.21
CA THR A 34 -40.54 11.37 -25.31
C THR A 34 -39.14 11.00 -25.80
N SER A 35 -38.82 11.46 -27.01
CA SER A 35 -37.50 11.35 -27.64
C SER A 35 -36.48 12.21 -26.89
N HIS A 36 -35.92 11.66 -25.80
CA HIS A 36 -34.73 12.24 -25.19
C HIS A 36 -33.56 12.07 -26.16
N SER A 37 -33.13 13.20 -26.75
CA SER A 37 -31.86 13.27 -27.47
C SER A 37 -30.75 12.69 -26.58
N PRO A 38 -29.92 11.77 -27.09
CA PRO A 38 -28.84 11.18 -26.32
C PRO A 38 -27.95 12.32 -25.82
N SER A 39 -27.89 12.48 -24.50
CA SER A 39 -26.94 13.38 -23.88
C SER A 39 -25.54 12.96 -24.33
N PRO A 40 -24.68 13.93 -24.74
CA PRO A 40 -23.33 13.60 -25.19
C PRO A 40 -22.62 12.81 -24.09
N PRO A 41 -21.91 11.72 -24.44
CA PRO A 41 -21.23 10.90 -23.46
C PRO A 41 -20.30 11.79 -22.63
N PRO A 42 -20.30 11.65 -21.29
CA PRO A 42 -19.47 12.48 -20.42
C PRO A 42 -18.02 12.37 -20.89
N ARG A 43 -17.40 13.52 -21.21
CA ARG A 43 -15.99 13.57 -21.57
C ARG A 43 -15.18 13.02 -20.41
N ILE A 44 -14.58 11.85 -20.60
CA ILE A 44 -13.63 11.25 -19.67
C ILE A 44 -12.37 12.12 -19.74
N VAL A 45 -12.28 13.12 -18.86
CA VAL A 45 -11.08 13.92 -18.71
C VAL A 45 -10.00 12.99 -18.17
N SER A 46 -8.92 12.81 -18.94
CA SER A 46 -7.85 11.92 -18.49
C SER A 46 -7.25 12.48 -17.18
N PRO A 47 -7.15 11.69 -16.11
CA PRO A 47 -6.62 12.15 -14.82
C PRO A 47 -5.17 12.67 -14.92
N ARG A 48 -4.48 12.37 -16.02
CA ARG A 48 -3.14 12.84 -16.37
C ARG A 48 -3.03 14.35 -16.50
N SER A 49 -4.02 15.00 -17.12
CA SER A 49 -4.00 16.45 -17.33
C SER A 49 -3.90 17.21 -16.01
N LEU A 50 -4.59 16.72 -14.98
CA LEU A 50 -4.62 17.34 -13.66
C LEU A 50 -3.29 17.14 -12.91
N HIS A 51 -2.67 15.95 -13.04
CA HIS A 51 -1.36 15.67 -12.46
C HIS A 51 -0.25 16.47 -13.13
N TRP A 52 -0.23 16.55 -14.47
CA TRP A 52 0.71 17.41 -15.20
C TRP A 52 0.51 18.90 -14.86
N GLY A 53 -0.75 19.32 -14.66
CA GLY A 53 -1.10 20.67 -14.24
C GLY A 53 -0.61 21.03 -12.82
N CYS A 54 -0.48 20.06 -11.91
CA CYS A 54 0.13 20.25 -10.59
C CYS A 54 1.66 20.08 -10.61
N LEU A 55 2.17 19.18 -11.45
CA LEU A 55 3.60 18.89 -11.54
C LEU A 55 4.37 20.07 -12.13
N LEU A 56 3.87 20.71 -13.20
CA LEU A 56 4.59 21.82 -13.84
C LEU A 56 4.83 23.01 -12.89
N PRO A 57 3.82 23.55 -12.17
CA PRO A 57 4.03 24.63 -11.22
C PRO A 57 4.92 24.22 -10.05
N SER A 58 4.71 23.03 -9.47
CA SER A 58 5.51 22.57 -8.33
C SER A 58 6.97 22.31 -8.72
N SER A 59 7.20 21.72 -9.90
CA SER A 59 8.54 21.54 -10.49
C SER A 59 9.19 22.88 -10.81
N LEU A 60 8.45 23.86 -11.34
CA LEU A 60 8.96 25.21 -11.61
C LEU A 60 9.30 25.96 -10.33
N VAL A 61 8.51 25.81 -9.27
CA VAL A 61 8.81 26.40 -7.95
C VAL A 61 10.03 25.70 -7.34
N ALA A 62 10.12 24.38 -7.40
CA ALA A 62 11.27 23.62 -6.91
C ALA A 62 12.55 23.94 -7.71
N MET A 63 12.45 24.03 -9.04
CA MET A 63 13.55 24.42 -9.92
C MET A 63 13.96 25.88 -9.71
N GLY A 64 13.00 26.79 -9.58
CA GLY A 64 13.27 28.20 -9.26
C GLY A 64 13.96 28.35 -7.91
N SER A 65 13.55 27.55 -6.93
CA SER A 65 14.13 27.61 -5.58
C SER A 65 15.52 26.96 -5.52
N THR A 66 15.78 25.90 -6.28
CA THR A 66 17.14 25.32 -6.42
C THR A 66 18.07 26.25 -7.18
N ILE A 67 17.60 26.93 -8.24
CA ILE A 67 18.36 27.98 -8.92
C ILE A 67 18.73 29.11 -7.95
N GLU A 68 17.80 29.56 -7.12
CA GLU A 68 18.06 30.62 -6.15
C GLU A 68 19.00 30.16 -5.02
N ALA A 69 18.88 28.90 -4.57
CA ALA A 69 19.82 28.31 -3.61
C ALA A 69 21.24 28.21 -4.18
N VAL A 70 21.39 27.78 -5.44
CA VAL A 70 22.69 27.76 -6.14
C VAL A 70 23.23 29.18 -6.34
N ARG A 71 22.35 30.15 -6.62
CA ARG A 71 22.72 31.56 -6.76
C ARG A 71 23.23 32.14 -5.44
N MET A 72 22.58 31.80 -4.32
CA MET A 72 23.02 32.15 -2.96
C MET A 72 24.34 31.50 -2.59
N GLN A 73 24.55 30.22 -2.93
CA GLN A 73 25.86 29.56 -2.75
C GLN A 73 26.95 30.25 -3.56
N ARG A 74 26.70 30.59 -4.83
CA ARG A 74 27.65 31.33 -5.66
C ARG A 74 27.94 32.73 -5.13
N TYR A 75 26.96 33.42 -4.55
CA TYR A 75 27.19 34.72 -3.89
C TYR A 75 28.13 34.59 -2.68
N ARG A 76 28.01 33.52 -1.88
CA ARG A 76 28.95 33.24 -0.79
C ARG A 76 30.34 32.86 -1.31
N SER A 77 30.43 32.07 -2.38
CA SER A 77 31.73 31.71 -2.99
C SER A 77 32.41 32.90 -3.67
N ALA A 78 31.65 33.82 -4.26
CA ALA A 78 32.14 35.04 -4.91
C ALA A 78 32.79 36.02 -3.94
N GLN A 79 32.39 36.01 -2.66
CA GLN A 79 33.03 36.82 -1.62
C GLN A 79 34.45 36.34 -1.26
N ILE A 80 34.87 35.14 -1.70
CA ILE A 80 36.14 34.54 -1.30
C ILE A 80 37.20 34.55 -2.43
N GLY A 81 36.84 34.86 -3.68
CA GLY A 81 37.88 35.17 -4.68
C GLY A 81 37.42 35.20 -6.13
N GLY A 82 37.76 36.31 -6.80
CA GLY A 82 38.15 36.33 -8.20
C GLY A 82 37.07 36.20 -9.28
N SER A 83 36.85 37.31 -9.98
CA SER A 83 36.52 37.47 -11.41
C SER A 83 35.80 36.32 -12.14
N TYR A 84 34.51 36.49 -12.44
CA TYR A 84 33.71 35.58 -13.28
C TYR A 84 33.75 35.93 -14.78
N PRO A 85 33.76 34.93 -15.69
CA PRO A 85 33.46 35.11 -17.11
C PRO A 85 31.94 35.11 -17.39
N SER A 86 31.56 35.81 -18.46
CA SER A 86 30.18 36.05 -18.92
C SER A 86 29.44 34.80 -19.40
N SER A 87 28.22 34.53 -18.89
CA SER A 87 27.39 33.38 -19.31
C SER A 87 26.44 33.71 -20.47
N GLY A 88 26.47 32.88 -21.51
CA GLY A 88 25.48 32.85 -22.60
C GLY A 88 24.14 32.22 -22.17
N ARG A 89 23.06 32.74 -22.76
CA ARG A 89 21.66 32.40 -22.48
C ARG A 89 21.22 31.25 -23.39
N TRP A 90 20.89 30.09 -22.84
CA TRP A 90 20.29 28.99 -23.60
C TRP A 90 18.79 28.93 -23.29
N ALA A 91 17.96 29.17 -24.31
CA ALA A 91 16.52 28.94 -24.24
C ALA A 91 16.23 27.58 -24.89
N VAL A 92 15.78 26.61 -24.09
CA VAL A 92 15.39 25.29 -24.58
C VAL A 92 13.87 25.27 -24.72
N HIS A 93 13.38 25.15 -25.95
CA HIS A 93 11.97 24.90 -26.24
C HIS A 93 11.68 23.40 -26.08
N PRO A 94 10.71 22.99 -25.23
CA PRO A 94 10.33 21.59 -25.11
C PRO A 94 9.49 21.19 -26.33
N HIS A 95 10.03 20.32 -27.18
CA HIS A 95 9.22 19.56 -28.14
C HIS A 95 8.51 18.39 -27.41
N PRO A 96 7.26 18.04 -27.80
CA PRO A 96 6.59 16.88 -27.26
C PRO A 96 7.33 15.61 -27.70
N PHE A 97 8.16 15.05 -26.81
CA PHE A 97 8.80 13.76 -27.00
C PHE A 97 7.73 12.66 -26.93
N ALA A 98 7.10 12.39 -28.08
CA ALA A 98 6.22 11.25 -28.27
C ALA A 98 7.06 9.98 -28.43
N GLY A 99 7.44 9.39 -27.30
CA GLY A 99 8.12 8.11 -27.24
C GLY A 99 8.01 7.54 -25.84
N THR A 100 7.26 6.45 -25.69
CA THR A 100 6.90 5.84 -24.39
C THR A 100 8.13 5.57 -23.52
N LYS A 101 9.27 5.20 -24.14
CA LYS A 101 10.54 4.98 -23.44
C LYS A 101 11.20 6.28 -22.94
N ALA A 102 11.19 7.34 -23.74
CA ALA A 102 11.79 8.63 -23.36
C ALA A 102 10.98 9.31 -22.25
N GLU A 103 9.64 9.22 -22.33
CA GLU A 103 8.74 9.69 -21.27
C GLU A 103 8.98 8.95 -19.96
N PHE A 104 9.15 7.62 -20.00
CA PHE A 104 9.48 6.84 -18.81
C PHE A 104 10.82 7.26 -18.18
N VAL A 105 11.87 7.38 -18.99
CA VAL A 105 13.20 7.81 -18.52
C VAL A 105 13.11 9.21 -17.91
N LEU A 106 12.33 10.12 -18.51
CA LEU A 106 12.10 11.46 -17.97
C LEU A 106 11.35 11.40 -16.62
N ILE A 107 10.28 10.62 -16.51
CA ILE A 107 9.53 10.45 -15.26
C ILE A 107 10.43 9.85 -14.18
N LEU A 108 11.25 8.85 -14.49
CA LEU A 108 12.21 8.27 -13.55
C LEU A 108 13.28 9.27 -13.13
N ALA A 109 13.82 10.05 -14.07
CA ALA A 109 14.81 11.09 -13.77
C ALA A 109 14.22 12.17 -12.86
N VAL A 110 13.04 12.70 -13.19
CA VAL A 110 12.34 13.70 -12.37
C VAL A 110 11.96 13.14 -11.00
N SER A 111 11.50 11.89 -10.93
CA SER A 111 11.20 11.22 -9.66
C SER A 111 12.45 11.06 -8.80
N SER A 112 13.58 10.67 -9.39
CA SER A 112 14.86 10.52 -8.69
C SER A 112 15.36 11.87 -8.17
N LEU A 113 15.30 12.92 -8.99
CA LEU A 113 15.64 14.29 -8.58
C LEU A 113 14.73 14.80 -7.45
N SER A 114 13.43 14.49 -7.53
CA SER A 114 12.46 14.85 -6.49
C SER A 114 12.76 14.14 -5.16
N ILE A 115 13.13 12.85 -5.21
CA ILE A 115 13.57 12.09 -4.02
C ILE A 115 14.82 12.74 -3.41
N VAL A 116 15.84 13.04 -4.22
CA VAL A 116 17.06 13.72 -3.74
C VAL A 116 16.73 15.09 -3.14
N SER A 117 15.84 15.86 -3.77
CA SER A 117 15.42 17.17 -3.26
C SER A 117 14.70 17.07 -1.91
N VAL A 118 13.83 16.07 -1.73
CA VAL A 118 13.19 15.79 -0.44
C VAL A 118 14.22 15.33 0.60
N ILE A 119 15.26 14.60 0.20
CA ILE A 119 16.32 14.19 1.13
C ILE A 119 17.10 15.41 1.66
N GLU A 120 17.43 16.35 0.77
CA GLU A 120 18.26 17.51 1.10
C GLU A 120 17.50 18.68 1.76
N SER A 121 16.17 18.75 1.64
CA SER A 121 15.35 19.88 2.12
C SER A 121 15.15 19.90 3.64
N THR A 122 16.22 19.98 4.42
CA THR A 122 16.17 19.79 5.88
C THR A 122 15.50 20.92 6.67
N ASN A 123 15.29 22.12 6.08
CA ASN A 123 14.82 23.29 6.80
C ASN A 123 13.32 23.61 6.58
N PRO A 124 12.45 23.39 7.59
CA PRO A 124 11.00 23.66 7.46
C PRO A 124 10.66 25.16 7.38
N ALA A 125 11.58 26.06 7.76
CA ALA A 125 11.34 27.50 7.72
C ALA A 125 11.26 28.06 6.29
N THR A 126 11.72 27.29 5.32
CA THR A 126 11.65 27.64 3.91
C THR A 126 10.41 26.97 3.30
N GLY A 127 9.52 27.73 2.65
CA GLY A 127 8.35 27.18 1.93
C GLY A 127 8.71 26.10 0.88
N LEU A 128 10.00 26.00 0.54
CA LEU A 128 10.66 24.90 -0.15
C LEU A 128 10.31 23.51 0.42
N TYR A 129 10.26 23.35 1.74
CA TYR A 129 10.02 22.04 2.38
C TYR A 129 8.74 21.39 1.85
N TYR A 130 7.60 22.06 2.01
CA TYR A 130 6.30 21.54 1.59
C TYR A 130 6.18 21.40 0.06
N SER A 131 6.86 22.27 -0.69
CA SER A 131 6.90 22.19 -2.16
C SER A 131 7.63 20.93 -2.64
N THR A 132 8.75 20.56 -2.01
CA THR A 132 9.48 19.32 -2.36
C THR A 132 8.64 18.07 -2.09
N TRP A 133 7.96 18.00 -0.94
CA TRP A 133 7.04 16.90 -0.62
C TRP A 133 5.86 16.79 -1.59
N THR A 134 5.31 17.93 -1.99
CA THR A 134 4.21 17.97 -2.97
C THR A 134 4.69 17.49 -4.34
N THR A 135 5.87 17.95 -4.77
CA THR A 135 6.50 17.52 -6.04
C THR A 135 6.77 16.03 -6.04
N PHE A 136 7.27 15.49 -4.92
CA PHE A 136 7.51 14.06 -4.75
C PHE A 136 6.22 13.24 -4.85
N THR A 137 5.17 13.66 -4.15
CA THR A 137 3.85 13.01 -4.22
C THR A 137 3.28 13.06 -5.65
N CYS A 138 3.46 14.19 -6.34
CA CYS A 138 3.01 14.35 -7.71
C CYS A 138 3.80 13.45 -8.69
N CYS A 139 5.11 13.30 -8.50
CA CYS A 139 5.96 12.39 -9.28
C CYS A 139 5.50 10.93 -9.10
N LEU A 140 5.20 10.50 -7.87
CA LEU A 140 4.63 9.18 -7.61
C LEU A 140 3.27 8.99 -8.31
N GLY A 141 2.43 10.01 -8.30
CA GLY A 141 1.16 10.04 -9.04
C GLY A 141 1.35 9.92 -10.56
N LEU A 142 2.34 10.59 -11.14
CA LEU A 142 2.68 10.45 -12.56
C LEU A 142 3.23 9.07 -12.88
N LEU A 143 4.12 8.52 -12.04
CA LEU A 143 4.67 7.19 -12.25
C LEU A 143 3.58 6.11 -12.21
N THR A 144 2.65 6.20 -11.26
CA THR A 144 1.49 5.30 -11.19
C THR A 144 0.55 5.48 -12.38
N SER A 145 0.30 6.72 -12.81
CA SER A 145 -0.51 6.99 -14.01
C SER A 145 0.14 6.47 -15.29
N TYR A 146 1.46 6.60 -15.41
CA TYR A 146 2.25 6.11 -16.54
C TYR A 146 2.18 4.58 -16.64
N ALA A 147 2.45 3.89 -15.53
CA ALA A 147 2.34 2.44 -15.45
C ALA A 147 0.95 1.93 -15.82
N ARG A 148 -0.11 2.69 -15.47
CA ARG A 148 -1.49 2.36 -15.83
C ARG A 148 -1.76 2.37 -17.33
N THR A 149 -1.30 3.37 -18.10
CA THR A 149 -1.64 3.36 -19.53
C THR A 149 -0.73 2.49 -20.36
N GLU A 150 0.55 2.41 -20.00
CA GLU A 150 1.52 1.72 -20.85
C GLU A 150 1.49 0.21 -20.64
N ARG A 151 1.26 -0.23 -19.41
CA ARG A 151 1.18 -1.65 -19.10
C ARG A 151 -0.26 -2.15 -18.91
N GLY A 152 -1.24 -1.25 -18.96
CA GLY A 152 -2.63 -1.58 -18.58
C GLY A 152 -2.78 -1.97 -17.12
N ILE A 153 -1.72 -1.83 -16.30
CA ILE A 153 -1.74 -2.23 -14.89
C ILE A 153 -2.39 -1.10 -14.12
N ASP A 154 -3.68 -1.24 -13.81
CA ASP A 154 -4.35 -0.33 -12.89
C ASP A 154 -3.82 -0.53 -11.47
N LEU A 155 -2.62 -0.02 -11.17
CA LEU A 155 -1.98 -0.11 -9.86
C LEU A 155 -2.89 0.37 -8.74
N HIS A 156 -3.72 1.40 -8.98
CA HIS A 156 -4.62 1.90 -7.96
C HIS A 156 -5.78 0.94 -7.72
N GLY A 157 -6.40 0.44 -8.80
CA GLY A 157 -7.40 -0.62 -8.73
C GLY A 157 -6.87 -1.88 -8.07
N GLU A 158 -5.66 -2.30 -8.46
CA GLU A 158 -4.99 -3.50 -7.97
C GLU A 158 -4.51 -3.38 -6.52
N LEU A 159 -3.98 -2.22 -6.12
CA LEU A 159 -3.63 -1.95 -4.72
C LEU A 159 -4.88 -1.86 -3.83
N ASN A 160 -5.99 -1.35 -4.36
CA ASN A 160 -7.25 -1.33 -3.63
C ASN A 160 -7.90 -2.72 -3.57
N SER A 161 -7.82 -3.51 -4.63
CA SER A 161 -8.37 -4.88 -4.69
C SER A 161 -7.57 -5.84 -3.83
N ARG A 162 -6.23 -5.73 -3.81
CA ARG A 162 -5.32 -6.52 -2.96
C ARG A 162 -5.32 -6.07 -1.49
N GLY A 163 -6.03 -5.00 -1.16
CA GLY A 163 -6.37 -4.59 0.21
C GLY A 163 -5.48 -3.50 0.83
N ARG A 164 -5.95 -2.95 1.95
CA ARG A 164 -5.29 -1.87 2.71
C ARG A 164 -3.85 -2.21 3.12
N ARG A 165 -3.55 -3.49 3.30
CA ARG A 165 -2.25 -4.00 3.79
C ARG A 165 -1.12 -3.82 2.77
N LEU A 166 -1.37 -4.08 1.48
CA LEU A 166 -0.35 -3.89 0.46
C LEU A 166 0.04 -2.40 0.33
N ARG A 167 -0.95 -1.50 0.51
CA ARG A 167 -0.73 -0.04 0.52
C ARG A 167 0.13 0.41 1.70
N SER A 168 -0.07 -0.13 2.90
CA SER A 168 0.78 0.22 4.04
C SER A 168 2.22 -0.24 3.85
N TRP A 169 2.46 -1.43 3.26
CA TRP A 169 3.81 -1.90 2.94
C TRP A 169 4.50 -1.08 1.87
N ALA A 170 3.80 -0.70 0.79
CA ALA A 170 4.34 0.18 -0.23
C ALA A 170 4.67 1.57 0.35
N GLY A 171 3.76 2.13 1.15
CA GLY A 171 4.01 3.39 1.87
C GLY A 171 5.20 3.30 2.81
N LEU A 172 5.31 2.20 3.57
CA LEU A 172 6.42 1.96 4.49
C LEU A 172 7.75 1.90 3.74
N ALA A 173 7.82 1.21 2.59
CA ALA A 173 9.02 1.15 1.77
C ALA A 173 9.46 2.54 1.31
N VAL A 174 8.52 3.34 0.79
CA VAL A 174 8.79 4.71 0.34
C VAL A 174 9.26 5.60 1.49
N ALA A 175 8.54 5.61 2.61
CA ALA A 175 8.89 6.42 3.77
C ALA A 175 10.25 6.00 4.39
N SER A 176 10.59 4.71 4.34
CA SER A 176 11.87 4.18 4.82
C SER A 176 13.04 4.65 3.95
N VAL A 177 12.85 4.78 2.64
CA VAL A 177 13.86 5.37 1.73
C VAL A 177 14.09 6.85 2.07
N VAL A 178 13.04 7.59 2.41
CA VAL A 178 13.20 8.99 2.87
C VAL A 178 13.98 9.05 4.19
N VAL A 179 13.67 8.20 5.18
CA VAL A 179 14.45 8.10 6.43
C VAL A 179 15.91 7.79 6.15
N MET A 180 16.19 6.81 5.27
CA MET A 180 17.55 6.42 4.89
C MET A 180 18.31 7.59 4.27
N GLY A 181 17.71 8.26 3.29
CA GLY A 181 18.33 9.38 2.60
C GLY A 181 18.56 10.58 3.52
N SER A 182 17.56 10.98 4.30
CA SER A 182 17.70 12.09 5.26
C SER A 182 18.75 11.78 6.33
N ALA A 183 18.81 10.55 6.85
CA ALA A 183 19.84 10.15 7.80
C ALA A 183 21.24 10.13 7.19
N ALA A 184 21.38 9.71 5.93
CA ALA A 184 22.65 9.74 5.20
C ALA A 184 23.14 11.18 4.98
N SER A 185 22.24 12.09 4.59
CA SER A 185 22.55 13.52 4.46
C SER A 185 23.02 14.13 5.80
N CYS A 186 22.35 13.82 6.91
CA CYS A 186 22.80 14.24 8.24
C CYS A 186 24.16 13.64 8.61
N TYR A 187 24.41 12.38 8.25
CA TYR A 187 25.69 11.72 8.48
C TYR A 187 26.82 12.41 7.70
N ASP A 188 26.64 12.64 6.40
CA ASP A 188 27.68 13.25 5.56
C ASP A 188 27.97 14.69 5.98
N ALA A 189 26.95 15.47 6.36
CA ALA A 189 27.10 16.84 6.79
C ALA A 189 27.86 16.99 8.12
N ALA A 190 27.62 16.09 9.09
CA ALA A 190 28.18 16.20 10.43
C ALA A 190 29.42 15.34 10.67
N CYS A 191 29.60 14.25 9.92
CA CYS A 191 30.61 13.21 10.22
C CYS A 191 31.76 13.14 9.21
N SER A 192 31.74 13.98 8.16
CA SER A 192 32.82 14.02 7.15
C SER A 192 34.11 14.69 7.65
N HIS A 193 34.02 15.60 8.62
CA HIS A 193 35.18 16.26 9.22
C HIS A 193 35.74 15.47 10.40
N ARG A 194 36.79 14.70 10.13
CA ARG A 194 37.41 13.72 11.04
C ARG A 194 38.11 14.33 12.27
N GLU A 195 38.28 15.64 12.34
CA GLU A 195 39.18 16.29 13.32
C GLU A 195 38.46 16.89 14.55
N GLU A 196 37.15 17.13 14.54
CA GLU A 196 36.44 17.70 15.69
C GLU A 196 35.75 16.63 16.57
N ARG A 197 36.51 16.17 17.57
CA ARG A 197 36.08 15.81 18.94
C ARG A 197 35.08 14.66 19.16
N GLN A 198 35.37 13.89 20.21
CA GLN A 198 34.55 12.81 20.80
C GLN A 198 33.05 13.15 21.01
N ALA A 199 32.69 14.44 21.11
CA ALA A 199 31.30 14.88 21.23
C ALA A 199 30.44 14.53 19.98
N GLY A 200 31.03 14.48 18.78
CA GLY A 200 30.32 14.12 17.55
C GLY A 200 30.07 12.63 17.35
N ALA A 201 30.78 11.75 18.08
CA ALA A 201 30.74 10.31 17.84
C ALA A 201 29.35 9.70 18.14
N ALA A 202 28.63 10.22 19.14
CA ALA A 202 27.28 9.76 19.46
C ALA A 202 26.27 10.14 18.37
N TYR A 203 26.34 11.38 17.87
CA TYR A 203 25.50 11.87 16.77
C TYR A 203 25.69 11.03 15.50
N CYS A 204 26.94 10.77 15.11
CA CYS A 204 27.25 9.97 13.93
C CYS A 204 26.75 8.53 14.03
N ARG A 205 26.84 7.89 15.20
CA ARG A 205 26.27 6.56 15.43
C ARG A 205 24.74 6.56 15.31
N ARG A 206 24.07 7.61 15.81
CA ARG A 206 22.61 7.77 15.65
C ARG A 206 22.23 7.95 14.19
N ALA A 207 22.94 8.80 13.44
CA ALA A 207 22.69 8.99 12.01
C ALA A 207 22.91 7.69 11.21
N ALA A 208 24.00 6.97 11.47
CA ALA A 208 24.27 5.66 10.85
C ALA A 208 23.18 4.63 11.17
N PHE A 209 22.66 4.62 12.41
CA PHE A 209 21.50 3.80 12.78
C PHE A 209 20.26 4.16 11.94
N GLY A 210 19.99 5.45 11.70
CA GLY A 210 18.88 5.89 10.85
C GLY A 210 19.00 5.38 9.41
N VAL A 211 20.22 5.39 8.84
CA VAL A 211 20.50 4.81 7.52
C VAL A 211 20.20 3.31 7.51
N ALA A 212 20.69 2.58 8.51
CA ALA A 212 20.47 1.14 8.63
C ALA A 212 18.99 0.79 8.81
N ALA A 213 18.27 1.53 9.65
CA ALA A 213 16.83 1.34 9.88
C ALA A 213 16.01 1.61 8.60
N GLY A 214 16.32 2.71 7.90
CA GLY A 214 15.68 3.03 6.62
C GLY A 214 15.97 1.99 5.53
N CYS A 215 17.19 1.46 5.47
CA CYS A 215 17.54 0.37 4.56
C CYS A 215 16.77 -0.92 4.89
N ALA A 216 16.73 -1.31 6.17
CA ALA A 216 15.99 -2.49 6.61
C ALA A 216 14.48 -2.38 6.34
N GLY A 217 13.87 -1.23 6.65
CA GLY A 217 12.46 -0.96 6.36
C GLY A 217 12.15 -0.94 4.86
N GLY A 218 13.01 -0.28 4.06
CA GLY A 218 12.88 -0.22 2.61
C GLY A 218 12.98 -1.58 1.94
N ALA A 219 14.02 -2.35 2.27
CA ALA A 219 14.25 -3.69 1.72
C ALA A 219 13.12 -4.66 2.12
N THR A 220 12.72 -4.67 3.39
CA THR A 220 11.64 -5.54 3.88
C THR A 220 10.30 -5.20 3.24
N GLY A 221 9.97 -3.90 3.13
CA GLY A 221 8.74 -3.45 2.46
C GLY A 221 8.71 -3.85 0.98
N LEU A 222 9.80 -3.66 0.26
CA LEU A 222 9.91 -4.09 -1.15
C LEU A 222 9.85 -5.62 -1.29
N ALA A 223 10.46 -6.38 -0.39
CA ALA A 223 10.41 -7.84 -0.38
C ALA A 223 8.97 -8.35 -0.18
N ILE A 224 8.21 -7.75 0.72
CA ILE A 224 6.81 -8.15 0.96
C ILE A 224 5.91 -7.76 -0.20
N VAL A 225 6.08 -6.55 -0.75
CA VAL A 225 5.34 -6.12 -1.94
C VAL A 225 5.64 -7.05 -3.11
N SER A 226 6.91 -7.34 -3.39
CA SER A 226 7.30 -8.24 -4.49
C SER A 226 6.81 -9.68 -4.27
N MET A 227 6.92 -10.23 -3.06
CA MET A 227 6.36 -11.54 -2.71
C MET A 227 4.85 -11.58 -2.95
N ARG A 228 4.10 -10.55 -2.53
CA ARG A 228 2.65 -10.45 -2.73
C ARG A 228 2.25 -10.28 -4.20
N LEU A 229 3.12 -9.72 -5.02
CA LEU A 229 2.91 -9.60 -6.47
C LEU A 229 3.30 -10.87 -7.23
N ALA A 230 4.29 -11.63 -6.74
CA ALA A 230 4.76 -12.86 -7.37
C ALA A 230 3.93 -14.10 -7.00
N CYS A 231 3.41 -14.15 -5.77
CA CYS A 231 2.56 -15.24 -5.30
C CYS A 231 1.09 -14.97 -5.69
N ASP A 232 0.75 -15.16 -6.96
CA ASP A 232 -0.64 -15.18 -7.40
C ASP A 232 -1.32 -16.52 -6.99
N VAL A 233 -2.26 -16.40 -6.04
CA VAL A 233 -3.54 -17.14 -5.74
C VAL A 233 -3.66 -18.66 -5.90
N GLY A 234 -2.77 -19.39 -6.58
CA GLY A 234 -3.02 -20.79 -6.97
C GLY A 234 -2.66 -21.89 -5.96
N SER A 235 -1.85 -21.60 -4.92
CA SER A 235 -1.36 -22.63 -3.99
C SER A 235 -1.65 -22.25 -2.54
N GLY A 236 -2.65 -22.91 -1.94
CA GLY A 236 -3.14 -22.65 -0.59
C GLY A 236 -2.03 -22.63 0.48
N ASP A 237 -1.02 -23.49 0.35
CA ASP A 237 0.08 -23.57 1.32
C ASP A 237 1.03 -22.36 1.29
N GLN A 238 1.24 -21.74 0.12
CA GLN A 238 2.13 -20.58 0.01
C GLN A 238 1.55 -19.35 0.69
N GLY A 239 0.21 -19.21 0.70
CA GLY A 239 -0.47 -18.09 1.36
C GLY A 239 -0.21 -18.04 2.87
N ARG A 240 -0.11 -19.21 3.52
CA ARG A 240 0.13 -19.31 4.97
C ARG A 240 1.50 -18.78 5.35
N ASN A 241 2.54 -19.23 4.63
CA ASN A 241 3.91 -18.81 4.91
C ASN A 241 4.12 -17.32 4.63
N ALA A 242 3.54 -16.81 3.54
CA ALA A 242 3.58 -15.38 3.21
C ALA A 242 2.96 -14.51 4.31
N PHE A 243 1.82 -14.93 4.88
CA PHE A 243 1.18 -14.22 5.98
C PHE A 243 2.02 -14.23 7.27
N VAL A 244 2.62 -15.37 7.62
CA VAL A 244 3.48 -15.48 8.81
C VAL A 244 4.71 -14.59 8.69
N VAL A 245 5.38 -14.62 7.52
CA VAL A 245 6.54 -13.76 7.23
C VAL A 245 6.16 -12.28 7.34
N GLU A 246 4.99 -11.91 6.82
CA GLU A 246 4.47 -10.55 6.89
C GLU A 246 4.19 -10.10 8.33
N CYS A 247 3.57 -10.95 9.15
CA CYS A 247 3.33 -10.65 10.57
C CYS A 247 4.64 -10.45 11.34
N ILE A 248 5.59 -11.38 11.19
CA ILE A 248 6.89 -11.31 11.89
C ILE A 248 7.66 -10.06 11.45
N SER A 249 7.69 -9.79 10.15
CA SER A 249 8.35 -8.60 9.59
C SER A 249 7.69 -7.32 10.06
N GLY A 250 6.36 -7.26 10.08
CA GLY A 250 5.60 -6.09 10.55
C GLY A 250 5.86 -5.79 12.02
N LEU A 251 5.88 -6.83 12.86
CA LEU A 251 6.21 -6.68 14.29
C LEU A 251 7.67 -6.28 14.51
N GLY A 252 8.60 -6.90 13.78
CA GLY A 252 10.03 -6.57 13.85
C GLY A 252 10.30 -5.12 13.45
N LEU A 253 9.69 -4.64 12.37
CA LEU A 253 9.79 -3.24 11.94
C LEU A 253 9.12 -2.29 12.93
N LEU A 254 7.99 -2.67 13.54
CA LEU A 254 7.35 -1.85 14.57
C LEU A 254 8.30 -1.62 15.76
N VAL A 255 8.96 -2.67 16.24
CA VAL A 255 9.95 -2.56 17.34
C VAL A 255 11.13 -1.71 16.90
N LEU A 256 11.67 -1.96 15.70
CA LEU A 256 12.78 -1.19 15.14
C LEU A 256 12.45 0.31 15.03
N TYR A 257 11.28 0.65 14.49
CA TYR A 257 10.87 2.06 14.31
C TYR A 257 10.41 2.72 15.61
N CYS A 258 9.91 1.97 16.58
CA CYS A 258 9.68 2.48 17.93
C CYS A 258 11.01 2.95 18.56
N PHE A 259 12.05 2.11 18.46
CA PHE A 259 13.40 2.49 18.88
C PHE A 259 13.96 3.63 18.02
N ALA A 260 13.73 3.62 16.70
CA ALA A 260 14.21 4.68 15.81
C ALA A 260 13.61 6.04 16.14
N VAL A 261 12.31 6.12 16.44
CA VAL A 261 11.70 7.37 16.92
C VAL A 261 12.43 7.83 18.20
N ALA A 262 12.50 6.98 19.23
CA ALA A 262 13.14 7.36 20.49
C ALA A 262 14.63 7.75 20.34
N TYR A 263 15.37 7.04 19.50
CA TYR A 263 16.81 7.21 19.35
C TYR A 263 17.18 8.38 18.42
N LEU A 264 16.51 8.50 17.26
CA LEU A 264 16.80 9.52 16.26
C LEU A 264 16.22 10.88 16.61
N THR A 265 15.03 10.93 17.23
CA THR A 265 14.35 12.19 17.58
C THR A 265 14.58 12.61 19.03
N SER A 266 15.56 12.00 19.71
CA SER A 266 16.05 12.48 21.01
C SER A 266 16.64 13.89 20.88
N GLU A 267 16.74 14.64 21.98
CA GLU A 267 17.23 16.05 21.98
C GLU A 267 18.65 16.20 21.39
N GLU A 268 19.48 15.18 21.56
CA GLU A 268 20.84 15.10 21.01
C GLU A 268 20.91 14.33 19.67
N GLY A 269 19.76 13.88 19.17
CA GLY A 269 19.64 13.05 17.97
C GLY A 269 19.71 13.85 16.67
N PRO A 270 20.04 13.20 15.53
CA PRO A 270 20.05 13.85 14.22
C PRO A 270 18.68 14.36 13.78
N GLY A 271 17.60 13.82 14.35
CA GLY A 271 16.22 14.28 14.13
C GLY A 271 15.71 15.26 15.18
N ALA A 272 16.55 15.78 16.09
CA ALA A 272 16.13 16.77 17.08
C ALA A 272 15.61 18.07 16.43
N PRO A 273 16.27 18.62 15.39
CA PRO A 273 15.70 19.70 14.60
C PRO A 273 14.46 19.17 13.86
N LEU A 274 13.33 19.87 14.00
CA LEU A 274 12.13 19.58 13.25
C LEU A 274 12.43 19.69 11.75
N GLY A 275 12.52 18.57 11.06
CA GLY A 275 12.91 18.49 9.65
C GLY A 275 12.54 17.13 9.05
N ASN A 276 13.03 16.83 7.84
CA ASN A 276 12.64 15.62 7.11
C ASN A 276 12.88 14.34 7.92
N LEU A 277 14.02 14.22 8.61
CA LEU A 277 14.33 13.02 9.40
C LEU A 277 13.33 12.83 10.55
N TYR A 278 12.91 13.90 11.23
CA TYR A 278 11.89 13.83 12.27
C TYR A 278 10.56 13.33 11.70
N TYR A 279 10.01 14.02 10.71
CA TYR A 279 8.68 13.70 10.16
C TYR A 279 8.65 12.34 9.47
N SER A 280 9.68 11.98 8.71
CA SER A 280 9.75 10.68 8.03
C SER A 280 9.91 9.52 9.02
N THR A 281 10.63 9.69 10.13
CA THR A 281 10.75 8.65 11.17
C THR A 281 9.41 8.43 11.89
N TRP A 282 8.66 9.50 12.20
CA TRP A 282 7.32 9.37 12.77
C TRP A 282 6.32 8.77 11.76
N MET A 283 6.39 9.17 10.49
CA MET A 283 5.55 8.61 9.43
C MET A 283 5.81 7.11 9.23
N THR A 284 7.08 6.68 9.18
CA THR A 284 7.45 5.26 9.08
C THR A 284 6.98 4.47 10.30
N PHE A 285 7.10 5.01 11.52
CA PHE A 285 6.53 4.40 12.72
C PHE A 285 5.01 4.23 12.62
N GLY A 286 4.27 5.26 12.20
CA GLY A 286 2.82 5.18 11.99
C GLY A 286 2.42 4.13 10.94
N LEU A 287 3.19 4.04 9.85
CA LEU A 287 2.98 3.04 8.80
C LEU A 287 3.30 1.62 9.29
N ALA A 288 4.39 1.42 10.04
CA ALA A 288 4.73 0.14 10.65
C ALA A 288 3.65 -0.31 11.65
N LEU A 289 3.14 0.62 12.47
CA LEU A 289 2.01 0.37 13.37
C LEU A 289 0.76 -0.03 12.60
N SER A 290 0.45 0.66 11.49
CA SER A 290 -0.70 0.33 10.65
C SER A 290 -0.58 -1.07 10.02
N ALA A 291 0.61 -1.46 9.56
CA ALA A 291 0.88 -2.78 9.01
C ALA A 291 0.74 -3.88 10.08
N ALA A 292 1.30 -3.65 11.27
CA ALA A 292 1.15 -4.56 12.42
C ALA A 292 -0.31 -4.69 12.88
N ALA A 293 -1.06 -3.58 12.93
CA ALA A 293 -2.47 -3.59 13.29
C ALA A 293 -3.31 -4.41 12.30
N SER A 294 -3.09 -4.24 10.99
CA SER A 294 -3.76 -5.07 9.97
C SER A 294 -3.46 -6.56 10.14
N CYS A 295 -2.23 -6.92 10.50
CA CYS A 295 -1.86 -8.31 10.79
C CYS A 295 -2.62 -8.85 12.03
N LEU A 296 -2.77 -8.04 13.08
CA LEU A 296 -3.48 -8.44 14.30
C LEU A 296 -4.99 -8.61 14.07
N GLU A 297 -5.61 -7.77 13.24
CA GLU A 297 -7.02 -7.91 12.85
C GLU A 297 -7.27 -9.24 12.15
N GLU A 298 -6.38 -9.64 11.23
CA GLU A 298 -6.47 -10.93 10.54
C GLU A 298 -6.25 -12.13 11.48
N ILE A 299 -5.29 -12.05 12.42
CA ILE A 299 -5.10 -13.09 13.44
C ILE A 299 -6.35 -13.25 14.31
N ARG A 300 -7.01 -12.13 14.68
CA ARG A 300 -8.25 -12.15 15.47
C ARG A 300 -9.39 -12.76 14.68
N ALA A 301 -9.53 -12.42 13.40
CA ALA A 301 -10.54 -13.00 12.52
C ALA A 301 -10.33 -14.53 12.37
N ALA A 302 -9.09 -14.98 12.15
CA ALA A 302 -8.75 -16.40 12.05
C ALA A 302 -9.05 -17.18 13.35
N ARG A 303 -8.71 -16.61 14.51
CA ARG A 303 -9.03 -17.22 15.82
C ARG A 303 -10.54 -17.36 16.05
N GLY A 304 -11.34 -16.43 15.55
CA GLY A 304 -12.81 -16.50 15.64
C GLY A 304 -13.40 -17.70 14.89
N VAL A 305 -12.83 -18.03 13.72
CA VAL A 305 -13.27 -19.18 12.92
C VAL A 305 -12.89 -20.51 13.59
N MET A 306 -11.69 -20.60 14.17
CA MET A 306 -11.24 -21.80 14.88
C MET A 306 -12.13 -22.11 16.08
N LYS A 307 -12.43 -21.10 16.90
CA LYS A 307 -13.27 -21.28 18.09
C LYS A 307 -14.68 -21.81 17.75
N SER A 308 -15.24 -21.37 16.63
CA SER A 308 -16.56 -21.83 16.15
C SER A 308 -16.57 -23.30 15.71
N ARG A 309 -15.41 -23.88 15.35
CA ARG A 309 -15.30 -25.25 14.85
C ARG A 309 -15.22 -26.29 15.97
N ASP A 310 -14.74 -25.89 17.15
CA ASP A 310 -14.63 -26.77 18.32
C ASP A 310 -15.97 -26.98 19.06
N ASP A 311 -16.87 -25.99 19.00
CA ASP A 311 -18.18 -26.04 19.65
C ASP A 311 -19.14 -27.16 19.17
N PRO A 312 -19.28 -27.48 17.86
CA PRO A 312 -20.20 -28.54 17.41
C PRO A 312 -19.78 -29.95 17.85
N LEU A 313 -18.48 -30.22 18.00
CA LEU A 313 -18.01 -31.51 18.52
C LEU A 313 -18.31 -31.66 20.01
N ARG A 314 -18.18 -30.57 20.78
CA ARG A 314 -18.55 -30.56 22.21
C ARG A 314 -20.05 -30.75 22.42
N ARG A 315 -20.91 -30.21 21.55
CA ARG A 315 -22.37 -30.41 21.64
C ARG A 315 -22.81 -31.83 21.26
N ARG A 316 -22.05 -32.56 20.44
CA ARG A 316 -22.42 -33.92 20.02
C ARG A 316 -21.93 -35.02 20.97
N GLY A 317 -20.91 -34.75 21.80
CA GLY A 317 -20.36 -35.72 22.76
C GLY A 317 -20.99 -35.71 24.16
N GLY A 318 -21.90 -34.77 24.46
CA GLY A 318 -22.37 -34.50 25.83
C GLY A 318 -23.51 -35.37 26.37
N ALA A 319 -23.97 -36.40 25.66
CA ALA A 319 -25.08 -37.23 26.15
C ALA A 319 -24.67 -38.57 26.77
N ASN A 320 -23.62 -39.26 26.30
CA ASN A 320 -23.45 -40.69 26.62
C ASN A 320 -22.03 -41.20 26.98
N ALA A 321 -21.02 -40.37 27.26
CA ALA A 321 -19.66 -40.85 27.55
C ALA A 321 -19.28 -40.72 29.04
N PHE A 322 -19.85 -41.62 29.85
CA PHE A 322 -19.33 -42.01 31.15
C PHE A 322 -18.57 -43.35 30.95
N ASP A 323 -17.43 -43.49 31.63
CA ASP A 323 -16.51 -44.62 31.70
C ASP A 323 -15.60 -44.96 30.50
N GLY A 324 -14.29 -44.74 30.68
CA GLY A 324 -13.25 -45.39 29.87
C GLY A 324 -12.00 -44.54 29.60
N ALA A 325 -11.29 -44.10 30.64
CA ALA A 325 -9.98 -43.48 30.51
C ALA A 325 -8.90 -44.53 30.16
N SER A 326 -8.13 -44.31 29.09
CA SER A 326 -6.75 -44.82 29.00
C SER A 326 -5.92 -43.99 28.02
N ASP A 327 -4.82 -43.42 28.54
CA ASP A 327 -3.58 -43.03 27.84
C ASP A 327 -3.66 -42.80 26.33
N ALA A 328 -3.90 -41.56 25.90
CA ALA A 328 -3.79 -41.16 24.50
C ALA A 328 -2.86 -39.94 24.35
N ASP A 329 -1.57 -40.25 24.29
CA ASP A 329 -0.57 -39.81 23.30
C ASP A 329 -0.59 -38.33 22.82
N VAL A 330 0.35 -37.55 23.36
CA VAL A 330 0.64 -36.13 23.08
C VAL A 330 1.03 -35.88 21.61
N SER A 331 1.40 -36.91 20.86
CA SER A 331 1.75 -36.80 19.43
C SER A 331 0.59 -36.37 18.52
N THR A 332 -0.66 -36.65 18.92
CA THR A 332 -1.90 -36.32 18.18
C THR A 332 -2.20 -34.81 18.17
N ILE A 333 -1.72 -34.06 19.16
CA ILE A 333 -1.94 -32.60 19.25
C ILE A 333 -1.13 -31.86 18.17
N ARG A 334 0.02 -32.40 17.75
CA ARG A 334 0.89 -31.75 16.77
C ARG A 334 0.41 -31.92 15.33
N SER A 335 -0.22 -33.06 14.98
CA SER A 335 -0.83 -33.29 13.67
C SER A 335 -2.15 -32.53 13.49
N SER A 336 -2.90 -32.30 14.57
CA SER A 336 -4.14 -31.54 14.52
C SER A 336 -3.94 -30.06 14.16
N LEU A 337 -2.75 -29.49 14.40
CA LEU A 337 -2.48 -28.09 14.08
C LEU A 337 -2.25 -27.84 12.58
N ASP A 338 -1.87 -28.87 11.81
CA ASP A 338 -1.71 -28.75 10.36
C ASP A 338 -3.04 -28.87 9.60
N ASP A 339 -4.01 -29.64 10.10
CA ASP A 339 -5.36 -29.76 9.48
C ASP A 339 -6.28 -28.56 9.73
N VAL A 340 -6.01 -27.75 10.76
CA VAL A 340 -6.90 -26.65 11.18
C VAL A 340 -6.85 -25.43 10.25
N TYR A 341 -5.86 -25.32 9.35
CA TYR A 341 -5.71 -24.17 8.45
C TYR A 341 -6.20 -24.39 7.00
N ALA A 342 -6.65 -25.60 6.65
CA ALA A 342 -6.88 -25.98 5.25
C ALA A 342 -8.11 -25.39 4.51
N PRO A 343 -9.28 -25.01 5.09
CA PRO A 343 -10.47 -24.81 4.25
C PRO A 343 -11.05 -23.40 4.15
N ILE A 344 -10.35 -22.31 4.50
CA ILE A 344 -10.95 -20.95 4.44
C ILE A 344 -10.89 -20.32 3.02
N LEU A 345 -10.11 -20.88 2.08
CA LEU A 345 -9.97 -20.31 0.72
C LEU A 345 -10.74 -21.06 -0.39
N GLU A 346 -11.64 -21.98 -0.04
CA GLU A 346 -12.37 -22.81 -1.03
C GLU A 346 -13.82 -22.36 -1.27
N HIS A 347 -14.21 -21.16 -0.83
CA HIS A 347 -15.60 -20.71 -0.89
C HIS A 347 -15.87 -19.55 -1.85
N ASP A 348 -15.25 -19.48 -3.05
CA ASP A 348 -15.87 -18.79 -4.21
C ASP A 348 -15.22 -19.02 -5.60
N THR A 349 -14.68 -20.21 -5.89
CA THR A 349 -14.30 -20.54 -7.29
C THR A 349 -15.48 -21.15 -8.04
N ARG A 350 -16.54 -20.37 -8.25
CA ARG A 350 -17.49 -20.71 -9.33
C ARG A 350 -16.75 -20.57 -10.67
N PRO A 351 -16.79 -21.58 -11.54
CA PRO A 351 -16.26 -21.46 -12.89
C PRO A 351 -16.87 -20.24 -13.57
N TRP A 352 -16.05 -19.37 -14.14
CA TRP A 352 -16.53 -18.41 -15.12
C TRP A 352 -16.99 -19.20 -16.34
N ASP A 353 -18.27 -19.57 -16.36
CA ASP A 353 -18.94 -20.00 -17.58
C ASP A 353 -18.86 -18.83 -18.57
N ASN A 354 -18.15 -19.08 -19.68
CA ASN A 354 -18.13 -18.24 -20.88
C ASN A 354 -19.53 -18.25 -21.52
N GLY A 355 -20.47 -17.53 -20.92
CA GLY A 355 -21.81 -17.27 -21.42
C GLY A 355 -21.85 -15.98 -22.22
N SER A 356 -22.27 -16.10 -23.48
CA SER A 356 -22.52 -15.04 -24.46
C SER A 356 -22.93 -13.67 -23.90
N MET A 357 -22.30 -12.61 -24.41
CA MET A 357 -22.71 -11.22 -24.19
C MET A 357 -24.11 -10.98 -24.75
N SER A 358 -25.13 -11.13 -23.91
CA SER A 358 -26.43 -10.48 -24.09
C SER A 358 -26.48 -9.25 -23.21
N SER A 359 -26.33 -8.09 -23.85
CA SER A 359 -26.47 -6.75 -23.29
C SER A 359 -27.77 -6.60 -22.50
N SER A 360 -27.66 -6.60 -21.17
CA SER A 360 -28.76 -6.36 -20.25
C SER A 360 -28.44 -5.14 -19.38
N SER A 361 -29.27 -4.12 -19.58
CA SER A 361 -29.27 -2.83 -18.88
C SER A 361 -29.46 -3.04 -17.38
N THR A 362 -28.45 -2.71 -16.57
CA THR A 362 -28.53 -2.75 -15.11
C THR A 362 -29.26 -1.51 -14.59
N LYS A 363 -30.47 -1.68 -14.04
CA LYS A 363 -31.10 -0.70 -13.15
C LYS A 363 -30.33 -0.69 -11.83
N ILE A 364 -29.74 0.45 -11.50
CA ILE A 364 -29.07 0.71 -10.22
C ILE A 364 -30.15 0.90 -9.14
N GLY A 365 -30.21 -0.05 -8.21
CA GLY A 365 -30.99 0.07 -6.98
C GLY A 365 -30.30 1.01 -6.00
N SER A 366 -31.03 2.04 -5.58
CA SER A 366 -30.68 2.95 -4.50
C SER A 366 -30.52 2.20 -3.18
N ILE A 367 -29.32 2.23 -2.61
CA ILE A 367 -29.05 1.77 -1.23
C ILE A 367 -29.38 2.95 -0.31
N GLY A 368 -30.41 2.77 0.51
CA GLY A 368 -30.87 3.75 1.48
C GLY A 368 -29.81 4.06 2.52
N SER A 369 -29.48 5.35 2.63
CA SER A 369 -28.67 5.91 3.71
C SER A 369 -29.53 5.99 4.98
N GLY A 370 -29.18 5.21 5.99
CA GLY A 370 -29.78 5.31 7.32
C GLY A 370 -29.43 6.65 7.96
N SER A 371 -30.45 7.45 8.23
CA SER A 371 -30.37 8.73 8.96
C SER A 371 -30.01 8.47 10.42
N VAL A 372 -28.91 9.05 10.88
CA VAL A 372 -28.51 9.10 12.29
C VAL A 372 -29.23 10.29 12.92
N GLY A 373 -29.99 10.02 13.97
CA GLY A 373 -30.83 10.99 14.67
C GLY A 373 -30.07 12.23 15.17
N GLU A 374 -30.63 13.38 14.85
CA GLU A 374 -30.25 14.69 15.33
C GLU A 374 -30.66 14.82 16.81
N VAL A 375 -29.69 15.09 17.70
CA VAL A 375 -29.92 15.39 19.11
C VAL A 375 -30.12 16.89 19.23
N GLN A 376 -31.36 17.34 19.47
CA GLN A 376 -31.66 18.71 19.85
C GLN A 376 -31.16 18.97 21.28
N VAL A 377 -30.24 19.92 21.41
CA VAL A 377 -29.91 20.57 22.67
C VAL A 377 -30.80 21.81 22.78
N GLY A 378 -31.78 21.77 23.69
CA GLY A 378 -32.58 22.93 24.06
C GLY A 378 -31.77 23.93 24.86
N ILE A 379 -31.96 25.22 24.56
CA ILE A 379 -31.47 26.38 25.33
C ILE A 379 -32.49 26.70 26.41
#